data_AF-A0A380JGJ1-F1
#
_entry.id   AF-A0A380JGJ1-F1
#
_cell.length_a   1.000
_cell.length_b   1.000
_cell.length_c   1.000
_cell.angle_alpha   90.00
_cell.angle_beta   90.00
_cell.angle_gamma   90.00
#
_symmetry.space_group_name_H-M   'P 1'
#
loop_
_entity.id
_entity.type
_entity.pdbx_description
1 polymer ?
#
loop_
_entity_poly.entity_id
_entity_poly.type
_entity_poly.pdbx_seq_one_letter_code
_entity_poly.pdbx_strand_id
1 'polypeptide(L)' 'MQTAIDVINKIGTLGGVIGLGILAASFLLFMIGLGSQDNGRQQSGTIGMIAGGAFGVVWKLIFTAIATMLGAIG' A
#
# COMPACT_ATOMS: atom_id res chain seq x y z
N MET A 1 -16.79 20.37 -7.89
CA MET A 1 -16.84 18.93 -7.53
C MET A 1 -15.69 18.14 -8.13
N GLN A 2 -15.38 18.31 -9.42
CA GLN A 2 -14.27 17.61 -10.08
C GLN A 2 -12.91 17.72 -9.34
N THR A 3 -12.52 18.92 -8.90
CA THR A 3 -11.27 19.12 -8.16
C THR A 3 -11.19 18.30 -6.87
N ALA A 4 -12.31 18.11 -6.17
CA ALA A 4 -12.34 17.32 -4.93
C ALA A 4 -12.19 15.81 -5.23
N ILE A 5 -12.85 15.33 -6.28
CA ILE A 5 -12.73 13.95 -6.77
C ILE A 5 -11.28 13.64 -7.15
N ASP A 6 -10.63 14.56 -7.88
CA ASP A 6 -9.24 14.41 -8.30
C ASP A 6 -8.27 14.37 -7.11
N VAL A 7 -8.51 15.18 -6.08
CA VAL A 7 -7.72 15.16 -4.84
C VAL A 7 -7.87 13.82 -4.12
N ILE A 8 -9.09 13.31 -3.98
CA ILE A 8 -9.36 12.03 -3.31
C ILE A 8 -8.71 10.86 -4.08
N ASN A 9 -8.79 10.86 -5.41
CA ASN A 9 -8.11 9.87 -6.25
C ASN A 9 -6.58 9.94 -6.11
N LYS A 10 -6.01 11.13 -6.01
CA LYS A 10 -4.57 11.31 -5.74
C LYS A 10 -4.18 10.76 -4.37
N ILE A 11 -4.99 10.97 -3.33
CA ILE A 11 -4.75 10.41 -1.98
C ILE A 11 -4.80 8.87 -2.01
N GLY A 12 -5.77 8.29 -2.72
CA GLY A 12 -5.84 6.83 -2.92
C GLY A 12 -4.61 6.28 -3.63
N THR A 13 -4.13 6.99 -4.65
CA THR A 13 -2.90 6.63 -5.37
C THR A 13 -1.66 6.72 -4.47
N LEU A 14 -1.55 7.78 -3.66
CA LEU A 14 -0.46 7.99 -2.71
C LEU A 14 -0.36 6.85 -1.70
N GLY A 15 -1.45 6.43 -1.06
CA GLY A 15 -1.39 5.32 -0.13
C GLY A 15 -1.08 3.98 -0.81
N GLY A 16 -1.49 3.79 -2.07
CA GLY A 16 -1.04 2.67 -2.90
C GLY A 16 0.49 2.66 -3.10
N VAL A 17 1.07 3.83 -3.40
CA VAL A 17 2.54 4.00 -3.55
C VAL A 17 3.26 3.75 -2.22
N ILE A 18 2.73 4.25 -1.10
CA ILE A 18 3.29 4.00 0.23
C ILE A 18 3.27 2.50 0.54
N GLY A 19 2.16 1.80 0.27
CA GLY A 19 2.05 0.35 0.46
C GLY A 19 3.08 -0.43 -0.37
N LEU A 20 3.29 -0.03 -1.64
CA LEU A 20 4.36 -0.61 -2.48
C LEU A 20 5.76 -0.35 -1.92
N GLY A 21 6.01 0.84 -1.38
CA GLY A 21 7.28 1.17 -0.71
C GLY A 21 7.56 0.28 0.49
N ILE A 22 6.56 0.07 1.35
CA ILE A 22 6.64 -0.84 2.50
C ILE A 22 6.88 -2.27 2.02
N LEU A 23 6.16 -2.73 0.99
CA LEU A 23 6.31 -4.07 0.43
C LEU A 23 7.73 -4.28 -0.12
N ALA A 24 8.26 -3.32 -0.89
CA ALA A 24 9.60 -3.40 -1.45
C ALA A 24 10.68 -3.42 -0.35
N ALA A 25 10.58 -2.56 0.67
CA ALA A 25 11.50 -2.57 1.80
C ALA A 25 11.46 -3.89 2.58
N SER A 26 10.27 -4.45 2.77
CA SER A 26 10.07 -5.72 3.47
C SER A 26 10.57 -6.92 2.67
N PHE A 27 10.45 -6.87 1.33
CA PHE A 27 11.04 -7.86 0.44
C PHE A 27 12.57 -7.85 0.52
N LEU A 28 13.20 -6.68 0.56
CA LEU A 28 14.65 -6.56 0.76
C LEU A 28 15.07 -7.14 2.12
N LEU A 29 14.32 -6.86 3.18
CA LEU A 29 14.59 -7.43 4.52
C LEU A 29 14.50 -8.96 4.52
N PHE A 30 13.49 -9.51 3.85
CA PHE A 30 13.32 -10.95 3.67
C PHE A 30 14.51 -11.57 2.93
N MET A 31 14.94 -10.96 1.81
CA MET A 31 16.09 -11.43 1.03
C MET A 31 17.39 -11.41 1.83
N ILE A 32 17.61 -10.37 2.63
CA ILE A 32 18.76 -10.29 3.54
C ILE A 32 18.68 -11.42 4.58
N GLY A 33 17.50 -11.66 5.15
CA GLY A 33 17.25 -12.74 6.11
C GLY A 33 17.48 -14.13 5.52
N LEU A 34 17.15 -14.35 4.24
CA LEU A 34 17.48 -15.57 3.52
C LEU A 34 19.00 -15.74 3.38
N GLY A 35 19.70 -14.69 2.95
CA GLY A 35 21.15 -14.71 2.75
C GLY A 35 21.94 -14.94 4.05
N SER A 36 21.46 -14.45 5.18
CA SER A 36 22.11 -14.63 6.48
C SER A 36 21.55 -15.80 7.31
N GLN A 37 20.61 -16.58 6.76
CA GLN A 37 19.86 -17.61 7.51
C GLN A 37 19.26 -17.07 8.84
N ASP A 38 18.87 -15.79 8.85
CA ASP A 38 18.26 -15.13 9.99
C ASP A 38 16.74 -15.26 9.89
N ASN A 39 16.20 -16.22 10.64
CA ASN A 39 14.78 -16.53 10.64
C ASN A 39 13.92 -15.36 11.14
N GLY A 40 14.46 -14.49 12.01
CA GLY A 40 13.76 -13.31 12.49
C GLY A 40 13.54 -12.29 11.36
N ARG A 41 14.58 -12.01 10.58
CA ARG A 41 14.48 -11.12 9.40
C ARG A 41 13.57 -11.67 8.31
N GLN A 42 13.59 -12.99 8.09
CA GLN A 42 12.67 -13.63 7.15
C GLN A 42 11.21 -13.46 7.59
N GLN A 43 10.92 -13.68 8.87
CA GLN A 43 9.57 -13.53 9.40
C GLN A 43 9.10 -12.06 9.34
N SER A 44 9.93 -11.12 9.79
CA SER A 44 9.61 -9.70 9.73
C SER A 44 9.42 -9.20 8.30
N GLY A 45 10.27 -9.65 7.36
CA GLY A 45 10.13 -9.32 5.94
C GLY A 45 8.83 -9.87 5.34
N THR A 46 8.45 -11.10 5.69
CA THR A 46 7.18 -11.71 5.25
C THR A 46 5.98 -10.91 5.78
N ILE A 47 5.96 -10.60 7.07
CA ILE A 47 4.90 -9.80 7.69
C ILE A 47 4.81 -8.42 7.04
N GLY A 48 5.94 -7.76 6.84
CA GLY A 48 5.99 -6.44 6.23
C GLY A 48 5.51 -6.42 4.77
N MET A 49 5.80 -7.48 3.98
CA MET A 49 5.29 -7.61 2.62
C MET A 49 3.76 -7.73 2.60
N ILE A 50 3.20 -8.56 3.48
CA ILE A 50 1.74 -8.73 3.60
C ILE A 50 1.10 -7.42 4.05
N ALA A 51 1.65 -6.78 5.09
CA ALA A 51 1.12 -5.53 5.62
C ALA A 51 1.19 -4.40 4.58
N GLY A 52 2.32 -4.22 3.90
CA GLY A 52 2.48 -3.20 2.86
C GLY A 52 1.56 -3.42 1.67
N GLY A 53 1.45 -4.66 1.18
CA GLY A 53 0.54 -5.03 0.11
C GLY A 53 -0.92 -4.82 0.48
N ALA A 54 -1.34 -5.33 1.63
CA ALA A 54 -2.72 -5.18 2.12
C ALA A 54 -3.08 -3.72 2.36
N PHE A 55 -2.22 -2.95 3.03
CA PHE A 55 -2.43 -1.52 3.26
C PHE A 55 -2.57 -0.76 1.94
N GLY A 56 -1.64 -0.94 0.99
CA GLY A 56 -1.67 -0.23 -0.28
C GLY A 56 -2.93 -0.52 -1.11
N VAL A 57 -3.35 -1.79 -1.17
CA VAL A 57 -4.55 -2.21 -1.88
C VAL A 57 -5.81 -1.67 -1.22
N VAL A 58 -5.97 -1.88 0.10
CA VAL A 58 -7.15 -1.44 0.86
C VAL A 58 -7.28 0.08 0.82
N TRP A 59 -6.18 0.80 1.03
CA TRP A 59 -6.18 2.26 0.98
C TRP A 59 -6.64 2.77 -0.39
N LYS A 60 -6.06 2.25 -1.47
CA LYS A 60 -6.43 2.67 -2.82
C LYS A 60 -7.90 2.37 -3.11
N LEU A 61 -8.41 1.20 -2.71
CA LEU A 61 -9.81 0.82 -2.90
C LEU A 61 -10.76 1.77 -2.18
N ILE A 62 -10.50 2.09 -0.90
CA ILE A 62 -11.36 2.99 -0.11
C ILE A 62 -11.45 4.36 -0.78
N PHE A 63 -10.32 4.97 -1.11
CA PHE A 63 -10.34 6.32 -1.67
C PHE A 63 -10.88 6.36 -3.11
N THR A 64 -10.66 5.31 -3.90
CA THR A 64 -11.27 5.20 -5.24
C THR A 64 -12.80 5.07 -5.13
N ALA A 65 -13.29 4.27 -4.17
CA ALA A 65 -14.73 4.15 -3.91
C ALA A 65 -15.34 5.49 -3.47
N ILE A 66 -14.68 6.21 -2.56
CA ILE A 66 -15.12 7.55 -2.12
C ILE A 66 -15.17 8.51 -3.31
N ALA A 67 -14.14 8.56 -4.15
CA ALA A 67 -14.11 9.42 -5.33
C ALA A 67 -15.26 9.10 -6.31
N THR A 68 -15.56 7.80 -6.48
CA THR A 68 -16.66 7.33 -7.34
C THR A 68 -18.01 7.75 -6.78
N MET A 69 -18.24 7.59 -5.48
CA MET A 69 -19.49 8.01 -4.83
C MET A 69 -19.66 9.54 -4.89
N LEU A 70 -18.57 10.30 -4.70
CA LEU A 70 -18.61 11.76 -4.77
C LEU A 70 -18.92 12.25 -6.20
N GLY A 71 -18.44 11.53 -7.23
CA GLY A 71 -18.76 11.80 -8.63
C GLY A 71 -20.16 11.34 -9.06
N ALA A 72 -20.81 10.45 -8.31
CA ALA A 72 -22.18 10.03 -8.59
C ALA A 72 -23.24 10.98 -8.01
N ILE A 73 -22.87 11.80 -7.02
CA ILE A 73 -23.76 12.75 -6.34
C ILE A 73 -23.67 14.16 -6.97
N GLY A 74 -22.57 14.45 -7.69
CA GLY A 74 -22.26 15.75 -8.28
C GLY A 74 -22.39 15.80 -9.79
#